data_AF-A0A820Z159-F1
#
_entry.id   AF-A0A820Z159-F1
#
_cell.length_a   1.000
_cell.length_b   1.000
_cell.length_c   1.000
_cell.angle_alpha   90.00
_cell.angle_beta   90.00
_cell.angle_gamma   90.00
#
_symmetry.space_group_name_H-M   'P 1'
#
loop_
_entity.id
_entity.type
_entity.pdbx_description
1 polymer ?
#
loop_
_entity_poly.entity_id
_entity_poly.type
_entity_poly.pdbx_seq_one_letter_code
_entity_poly.pdbx_strand_id
1 'polypeptide(L)'
;MDLDDGKPADRVYCTINCDTKPLIGGEKMYPMDEFGAIYTSGLTVFRQPENNGYDFMDTPVYDVCAIAIAAYRNPRLDRDDKNLLSKKYSIKMRKKIENIFAIAHHHNHDCLVLSAFGCGAFRNPPTYVAKIFKSVIKQYAGFFEHIYFAIIDDHNTGLDFNPNGNYR
;
A
#
# COMPACT_ATOMS: atom_id res chain seq x y z
N MET A 1 8.23 -28.63 -2.98
CA MET A 1 9.27 -27.96 -3.79
C MET A 1 9.46 -26.63 -3.11
N ASP A 2 10.32 -26.61 -2.11
CA ASP A 2 10.42 -25.52 -1.13
C ASP A 2 11.29 -24.40 -1.71
N LEU A 3 10.66 -23.26 -2.04
CA LEU A 3 11.29 -22.11 -2.72
C LEU A 3 11.30 -20.84 -1.86
N ASP A 4 11.49 -20.94 -0.55
CA ASP A 4 11.78 -19.77 0.27
C ASP A 4 12.72 -20.16 1.42
N ASP A 5 14.01 -19.89 1.25
CA ASP A 5 15.05 -20.10 2.26
C ASP A 5 15.05 -19.00 3.34
N GLY A 6 14.04 -18.12 3.31
CA GLY A 6 13.83 -17.05 4.30
C GLY A 6 14.91 -15.97 4.26
N LYS A 7 15.85 -16.05 3.30
CA LYS A 7 16.89 -15.02 3.14
C LYS A 7 16.30 -13.85 2.36
N PRO A 8 16.46 -12.60 2.85
CA PRO A 8 16.01 -11.45 2.09
C PRO A 8 16.78 -11.40 0.76
N ALA A 9 16.05 -11.37 -0.35
CA ALA A 9 16.63 -11.27 -1.68
C ALA A 9 17.67 -10.14 -1.77
N ASP A 10 18.80 -10.43 -2.41
CA ASP A 10 19.87 -9.47 -2.64
C ASP A 10 19.33 -8.23 -3.36
N ARG A 11 19.59 -7.06 -2.77
CA ARG A 11 19.14 -5.79 -3.32
C ARG A 11 20.24 -5.21 -4.20
N VAL A 12 19.99 -5.19 -5.50
CA VAL A 12 20.88 -4.58 -6.50
C VAL A 12 20.19 -3.45 -7.25
N TYR A 13 20.94 -2.46 -7.71
CA TYR A 13 20.48 -1.48 -8.70
C TYR A 13 21.27 -1.64 -10.00
N CYS A 14 20.59 -1.35 -11.11
CA CYS A 14 21.20 -1.34 -12.43
C CYS A 14 21.76 0.06 -12.70
N THR A 15 23.06 0.13 -13.01
CA THR A 15 23.70 1.38 -13.42
C THR A 15 23.36 1.75 -14.86
N ILE A 16 23.72 2.96 -15.29
CA ILE A 16 23.52 3.40 -16.68
C ILE A 16 24.26 2.51 -17.69
N ASN A 17 25.29 1.79 -17.24
CA ASN A 17 26.11 0.89 -18.04
C ASN A 17 25.60 -0.56 -17.99
N CYS A 18 24.39 -0.80 -17.48
CA CYS A 18 23.79 -2.13 -17.29
C CYS A 18 24.49 -3.03 -16.25
N ASP A 19 25.46 -2.53 -15.47
CA ASP A 19 26.04 -3.29 -14.36
C ASP A 19 25.09 -3.34 -13.16
N THR A 20 25.02 -4.49 -12.49
CA THR A 20 24.31 -4.65 -11.21
C THR A 20 25.24 -4.35 -10.03
N LYS A 21 24.88 -3.37 -9.19
CA LYS A 21 25.62 -3.05 -7.97
C LYS A 21 24.79 -3.34 -6.72
N PRO A 22 25.36 -3.93 -5.66
CA PRO A 22 24.66 -4.11 -4.40
C PRO A 22 24.32 -2.76 -3.78
N LEU A 23 23.12 -2.65 -3.21
CA LEU A 23 22.68 -1.45 -2.49
C LEU A 23 23.39 -1.40 -1.13
N ILE A 24 24.43 -0.58 -1.03
CA ILE A 24 25.17 -0.33 0.22
C ILE A 24 24.37 0.72 1.03
N GLY A 25 24.23 0.49 2.33
CA GLY A 25 23.30 1.22 3.21
C GLY A 25 23.35 2.74 3.07
N GLY A 26 22.27 3.32 2.54
CA GLY A 26 22.07 4.77 2.38
C GLY A 26 21.58 5.16 0.98
N GLU A 27 21.87 4.36 -0.04
CA GLU A 27 21.43 4.64 -1.42
C GLU A 27 19.94 4.33 -1.60
N LYS A 28 19.16 5.34 -2.01
CA LYS A 28 17.73 5.17 -2.33
C LYS A 28 17.61 4.51 -3.70
N MET A 29 17.06 3.29 -3.75
CA MET A 29 16.76 2.58 -5.00
C MET A 29 15.72 3.32 -5.86
N TYR A 30 14.84 4.09 -5.23
CA TYR A 30 13.77 4.81 -5.90
C TYR A 30 13.82 6.29 -5.51
N PRO A 31 13.68 7.23 -6.46
CA PRO A 31 13.82 8.68 -6.23
C PRO A 31 12.63 9.31 -5.49
N MET A 32 11.90 8.55 -4.67
CA MET A 32 10.82 9.07 -3.85
C MET A 32 11.30 9.35 -2.42
N ASP A 33 10.80 10.44 -1.85
CA ASP A 33 10.96 10.69 -0.42
C ASP A 33 10.19 9.68 0.44
N GLU A 34 10.62 9.53 1.70
CA GLU A 34 10.06 8.52 2.60
C GLU A 34 8.54 8.62 2.72
N PHE A 35 8.00 9.83 2.74
CA PHE A 35 6.55 10.09 2.79
C PHE A 35 5.97 10.53 1.44
N GLY A 36 6.78 10.53 0.38
CA GLY A 36 6.37 10.93 -0.95
C GLY A 36 5.32 10.01 -1.56
N ALA A 37 4.63 10.54 -2.57
CA ALA A 37 3.56 9.90 -3.31
C ALA A 37 3.65 10.31 -4.77
N ILE A 38 3.11 9.49 -5.67
CA ILE A 38 2.87 9.85 -7.06
C ILE A 38 1.36 10.01 -7.23
N TYR A 39 0.92 11.19 -7.65
CA TYR A 39 -0.45 11.44 -8.08
C TYR A 39 -0.50 11.36 -9.61
N THR A 40 -1.50 10.67 -10.15
CA THR A 40 -1.71 10.56 -11.60
C THR A 40 -3.19 10.75 -11.89
N SER A 41 -3.51 11.68 -12.79
CA SER A 41 -4.87 11.98 -13.23
C SER A 41 -5.08 11.61 -14.70
N GLY A 42 -6.35 11.43 -15.10
CA GLY A 42 -6.70 11.14 -16.49
C GLY A 42 -6.42 9.68 -16.91
N LEU A 43 -6.44 8.74 -15.95
CA LEU A 43 -6.27 7.32 -16.23
C LEU A 43 -7.54 6.75 -16.85
N THR A 44 -7.35 5.80 -17.77
CA THR A 44 -8.44 5.01 -18.36
C THR A 44 -8.32 3.57 -17.89
N VAL A 45 -9.40 3.03 -17.32
CA VAL A 45 -9.55 1.62 -17.00
C VAL A 45 -10.41 0.98 -18.08
N PHE A 46 -9.81 0.10 -18.86
CA PHE A 46 -10.42 -0.47 -20.08
C PHE A 46 -10.46 -2.00 -20.10
N ARG A 47 -10.00 -2.66 -19.02
CA ARG A 47 -10.04 -4.12 -18.88
C ARG A 47 -10.93 -4.52 -17.70
N GLN A 48 -11.63 -5.63 -17.89
CA GLN A 48 -12.44 -6.30 -16.89
C GLN A 48 -11.57 -6.90 -15.76
N PRO A 49 -12.16 -7.22 -14.59
CA PRO A 49 -11.46 -7.91 -13.52
C PRO A 49 -10.99 -9.32 -13.90
N GLU A 50 -10.13 -9.90 -13.06
CA GLU A 50 -9.46 -11.20 -13.28
C GLU A 50 -10.44 -12.37 -13.50
N ASN A 51 -11.56 -12.40 -12.77
CA ASN A 51 -12.60 -13.42 -12.91
C ASN A 51 -13.29 -13.40 -14.29
N ASN A 52 -13.08 -12.34 -15.07
CA ASN A 52 -13.54 -12.17 -16.45
C ASN A 52 -12.36 -12.21 -17.45
N GLY A 53 -11.20 -12.75 -17.06
CA GLY A 53 -10.07 -12.97 -17.98
C GLY A 53 -9.35 -11.71 -18.46
N TYR A 54 -9.61 -10.56 -17.84
CA TYR A 54 -9.09 -9.26 -18.28
C TYR A 54 -9.52 -8.83 -19.70
N ASP A 55 -10.71 -9.28 -20.13
CA ASP A 55 -11.33 -8.87 -21.39
C ASP A 55 -11.49 -7.35 -21.49
N PHE A 56 -11.60 -6.82 -22.71
CA PHE A 56 -11.88 -5.40 -22.91
C PHE A 56 -13.28 -5.05 -22.39
N MET A 57 -13.41 -3.88 -21.77
CA MET A 57 -14.70 -3.34 -21.36
C MET A 57 -15.43 -2.73 -22.56
N ASP A 58 -16.71 -3.02 -22.72
CA ASP A 58 -17.57 -2.35 -23.71
C ASP A 58 -17.62 -0.83 -23.47
N THR A 59 -17.61 -0.44 -22.19
CA THR A 59 -17.58 0.96 -21.75
C THR A 59 -16.43 1.16 -20.76
N PRO A 60 -15.26 1.65 -21.20
CA PRO A 60 -14.15 1.99 -20.31
C PRO A 60 -14.52 3.07 -19.30
N VAL A 61 -13.84 3.06 -18.15
CA VAL A 61 -13.93 4.14 -17.15
C VAL A 61 -12.83 5.14 -17.44
N TYR A 62 -13.21 6.38 -17.74
CA TYR A 62 -12.30 7.48 -18.02
C TYR A 62 -12.09 8.37 -16.79
N ASP A 63 -11.09 9.25 -16.85
CA ASP A 63 -10.78 10.28 -15.85
C ASP A 63 -10.56 9.76 -14.42
N VAL A 64 -10.07 8.52 -14.30
CA VAL A 64 -9.69 7.95 -13.01
C VAL A 64 -8.40 8.61 -12.52
N CYS A 65 -8.33 8.86 -11.22
CA CYS A 65 -7.12 9.36 -10.56
C CYS A 65 -6.54 8.28 -9.64
N ALA A 66 -5.21 8.19 -9.56
CA ALA A 66 -4.51 7.25 -8.71
C ALA A 66 -3.46 7.96 -7.84
N ILE A 67 -3.37 7.50 -6.58
CA ILE A 67 -2.33 7.89 -5.64
C ILE A 67 -1.49 6.66 -5.32
N ALA A 68 -0.21 6.67 -5.71
CA ALA A 68 0.72 5.59 -5.42
C ALA A 68 1.65 5.98 -4.27
N ILE A 69 1.56 5.26 -3.15
CA ILE A 69 2.45 5.38 -1.98
C ILE A 69 2.92 3.99 -1.57
N ALA A 70 4.21 3.82 -1.28
CA ALA A 70 4.73 2.53 -0.81
C ALA A 70 4.53 2.35 0.71
N ALA A 71 3.87 1.26 1.12
CA ALA A 71 3.83 0.82 2.51
C ALA A 71 5.21 0.27 2.97
N TYR A 72 5.41 0.12 4.28
CA TYR A 72 6.66 -0.46 4.80
C TYR A 72 6.68 -1.97 4.62
N ARG A 73 7.72 -2.51 3.98
CA ARG A 73 7.95 -3.96 3.88
C ARG A 73 8.57 -4.49 5.18
N ASN A 74 7.98 -5.55 5.74
CA ASN A 74 8.43 -6.22 6.97
C ASN A 74 8.77 -5.22 8.10
N PRO A 75 7.83 -4.32 8.45
CA PRO A 75 8.10 -3.30 9.44
C PRO A 75 8.40 -3.92 10.81
N ARG A 76 9.19 -3.22 11.63
CA ARG A 76 9.41 -3.66 13.00
C ARG A 76 8.13 -3.55 13.81
N LEU A 77 7.69 -4.68 14.35
CA LEU A 77 6.53 -4.81 15.21
C LEU A 77 6.86 -4.42 16.66
N ASP A 78 5.85 -4.20 17.47
CA ASP A 78 6.00 -3.97 18.89
C ASP A 78 6.62 -5.20 19.58
N ARG A 79 7.30 -4.99 20.72
CA ARG A 79 7.98 -6.07 21.45
C ARG A 79 6.99 -6.98 22.17
N ASP A 80 5.93 -6.39 22.70
CA ASP A 80 5.00 -7.06 23.59
C ASP A 80 3.76 -7.57 22.84
N ASP A 81 3.35 -6.86 21.77
CA ASP A 81 2.25 -7.27 20.90
C ASP A 81 2.65 -7.24 19.42
N LYS A 82 2.87 -8.43 18.84
CA LYS A 82 3.22 -8.59 17.42
C LYS A 82 2.09 -8.15 16.47
N ASN A 83 0.89 -7.88 16.95
CA ASN A 83 -0.19 -7.31 16.14
C ASN A 83 -0.08 -5.79 16.01
N LEU A 84 0.92 -5.14 16.63
CA LEU A 84 1.14 -3.70 16.57
C LEU A 84 2.43 -3.38 15.84
N LEU A 85 2.43 -2.25 15.13
CA LEU A 85 3.68 -1.66 14.65
C LEU A 85 4.42 -1.05 15.84
N SER A 86 5.75 -1.16 15.86
CA SER A 86 6.57 -0.40 16.82
C SER A 86 6.28 1.10 16.69
N LYS A 87 6.44 1.86 17.79
CA LYS A 87 6.16 3.30 17.84
C LYS A 87 6.73 4.09 16.65
N LYS A 88 7.98 3.80 16.24
CA LYS A 88 8.62 4.43 15.08
C LYS A 88 7.86 4.16 13.78
N TYR A 89 7.51 2.90 13.51
CA TYR A 89 6.79 2.53 12.28
C TYR A 89 5.33 2.96 12.32
N SER A 90 4.70 2.99 13.50
CA SER A 90 3.33 3.50 13.68
C SER A 90 3.22 4.97 13.27
N ILE A 91 4.10 5.85 13.77
CA ILE A 91 4.15 7.27 13.39
C ILE A 91 4.39 7.42 11.88
N LYS A 92 5.34 6.66 11.35
CA LYS A 92 5.71 6.71 9.94
C LYS A 92 4.63 6.19 9.01
N MET A 93 3.89 5.14 9.40
CA MET A 93 2.77 4.59 8.65
C MET A 93 1.60 5.57 8.65
N ARG A 94 1.30 6.17 9.81
CA ARG A 94 0.30 7.23 9.92
C ARG A 94 0.58 8.38 8.96
N LYS A 95 1.81 8.89 8.90
CA LYS A 95 2.19 9.97 7.96
C LYS A 95 1.95 9.59 6.49
N LYS A 96 2.22 8.35 6.10
CA LYS A 96 1.93 7.87 4.74
C LYS A 96 0.43 7.85 4.46
N ILE A 97 -0.37 7.37 5.41
CA ILE A 97 -1.83 7.33 5.29
C ILE A 97 -2.40 8.76 5.27
N GLU A 98 -1.96 9.66 6.14
CA GLU A 98 -2.35 11.07 6.13
C GLU A 98 -2.03 11.73 4.79
N ASN A 99 -0.89 11.39 4.16
CA ASN A 99 -0.54 11.95 2.86
C ASN A 99 -1.50 11.50 1.74
N ILE A 100 -2.03 10.27 1.79
CA ILE A 100 -3.09 9.83 0.84
C ILE A 100 -4.28 10.80 0.92
N PHE A 101 -4.75 11.08 2.13
CA PHE A 101 -5.92 11.94 2.37
C PHE A 101 -5.62 13.41 2.03
N ALA A 102 -4.42 13.89 2.37
CA ALA A 102 -4.00 15.25 2.06
C ALA A 102 -3.95 15.51 0.54
N ILE A 103 -3.40 14.58 -0.23
CA ILE A 103 -3.34 14.67 -1.70
C ILE A 103 -4.75 14.63 -2.29
N ALA A 104 -5.58 13.69 -1.84
CA ALA A 104 -6.94 13.57 -2.33
C ALA A 104 -7.77 14.85 -2.06
N HIS A 105 -7.67 15.38 -0.84
CA HIS A 105 -8.31 16.63 -0.47
C HIS A 105 -7.78 17.83 -1.28
N HIS A 106 -6.47 17.93 -1.48
CA HIS A 106 -5.84 19.00 -2.26
C HIS A 106 -6.34 19.03 -3.71
N HIS A 107 -6.57 17.86 -4.30
CA HIS A 107 -7.12 17.72 -5.66
C HIS A 107 -8.66 17.73 -5.72
N ASN A 108 -9.34 18.03 -4.61
CA ASN A 108 -10.81 18.08 -4.50
C ASN A 108 -11.52 16.77 -4.87
N HIS A 109 -10.91 15.62 -4.57
CA HIS A 109 -11.62 14.34 -4.67
C HIS A 109 -12.61 14.21 -3.51
N ASP A 110 -13.83 13.81 -3.83
CA ASP A 110 -14.91 13.54 -2.87
C ASP A 110 -15.00 12.04 -2.51
N CYS A 111 -14.48 11.17 -3.36
CA CYS A 111 -14.53 9.73 -3.22
C CYS A 111 -13.13 9.10 -3.15
N LEU A 112 -12.96 8.14 -2.24
CA LEU A 112 -11.73 7.35 -2.10
C LEU A 112 -12.02 5.86 -2.21
N VAL A 113 -11.23 5.15 -3.03
CA VAL A 113 -11.17 3.68 -3.05
C VAL A 113 -9.81 3.26 -2.51
N LEU A 114 -9.82 2.58 -1.37
CA LEU A 114 -8.64 2.17 -0.60
C LEU A 114 -8.54 0.64 -0.56
N SER A 115 -7.38 0.13 -0.15
CA SER A 115 -7.10 -1.30 -0.04
C SER A 115 -6.49 -1.66 1.32
N ALA A 116 -6.18 -2.95 1.54
CA ALA A 116 -5.46 -3.44 2.72
C ALA A 116 -3.97 -3.04 2.66
N PHE A 117 -3.70 -1.74 2.88
CA PHE A 117 -2.41 -1.09 2.60
C PHE A 117 -1.21 -1.76 3.30
N GLY A 118 -0.43 -2.51 2.53
CA GLY A 118 0.77 -3.21 3.01
C GLY A 118 0.49 -4.47 3.85
N CYS A 119 -0.75 -4.93 3.95
CA CYS A 119 -1.14 -6.03 4.83
C CYS A 119 -0.87 -7.43 4.26
N GLY A 120 -0.66 -7.56 2.94
CA GLY A 120 -0.30 -8.81 2.28
C GLY A 120 1.21 -9.09 2.32
N ALA A 121 1.86 -9.14 1.15
CA ALA A 121 3.29 -9.45 1.00
C ALA A 121 4.26 -8.57 1.83
N PHE A 122 3.80 -7.40 2.29
CA PHE A 122 4.61 -6.48 3.11
C PHE A 122 4.49 -6.71 4.62
N ARG A 123 3.64 -7.66 5.05
CA ARG A 123 3.50 -8.15 6.43
C ARG A 123 3.21 -7.04 7.46
N ASN A 124 2.38 -6.06 7.10
CA ASN A 124 1.86 -5.11 8.09
C ASN A 124 0.66 -5.72 8.82
N PRO A 125 0.51 -5.50 10.14
CA PRO A 125 -0.62 -6.04 10.89
C PRO A 125 -1.95 -5.38 10.46
N PRO A 126 -2.90 -6.13 9.85
CA PRO A 126 -4.09 -5.54 9.22
C PRO A 126 -4.98 -4.78 10.19
N THR A 127 -5.26 -5.36 11.37
CA THR A 127 -6.08 -4.71 12.40
C THR A 127 -5.50 -3.38 12.87
N TYR A 128 -4.17 -3.28 12.96
CA TYR A 128 -3.53 -2.06 13.41
C TYR A 128 -3.49 -1.01 12.30
N VAL A 129 -3.22 -1.40 11.05
CA VAL A 129 -3.31 -0.49 9.90
C VAL A 129 -4.74 0.05 9.73
N ALA A 130 -5.76 -0.79 9.88
CA ALA A 130 -7.16 -0.37 9.85
C ALA A 130 -7.50 0.64 10.96
N LYS A 131 -6.95 0.47 12.17
CA LYS A 131 -7.09 1.46 13.26
C LYS A 131 -6.45 2.80 12.91
N ILE A 132 -5.30 2.80 12.22
CA ILE A 132 -4.66 4.03 11.75
C ILE A 132 -5.56 4.73 10.72
N PHE A 133 -6.05 4.01 9.70
CA PHE A 133 -7.02 4.56 8.74
C PHE A 133 -8.25 5.14 9.43
N LYS A 134 -8.87 4.42 10.37
CA LYS A 134 -10.02 4.91 11.14
C LYS A 134 -9.73 6.24 11.84
N SER A 135 -8.52 6.40 12.39
CA SER A 135 -8.14 7.65 13.05
C SER A 135 -7.93 8.81 12.06
N VAL A 136 -7.40 8.53 10.87
CA VAL A 136 -7.19 9.55 9.82
C VAL A 136 -8.53 9.93 9.17
N ILE A 137 -9.41 8.96 8.90
CA ILE A 137 -10.77 9.24 8.41
C ILE A 137 -11.51 10.20 9.35
N LYS A 138 -11.39 10.01 10.68
CA LYS A 138 -11.97 10.94 11.66
C LYS A 138 -11.37 12.35 11.58
N GLN A 139 -10.07 12.46 11.31
CA GLN A 139 -9.39 13.76 11.14
C GLN A 139 -9.89 14.48 9.87
N TYR A 140 -10.26 13.72 8.84
CA TYR A 140 -10.81 14.23 7.58
C TYR A 140 -12.34 14.13 7.50
N ALA A 141 -13.03 14.12 8.64
CA ALA A 141 -14.48 14.03 8.66
C ALA A 141 -15.12 15.20 7.91
N GLY A 142 -16.01 14.90 6.96
CA GLY A 142 -16.73 15.88 6.16
C GLY A 142 -16.03 16.32 4.87
N PHE A 143 -14.81 15.85 4.58
CA PHE A 143 -14.11 16.17 3.33
C PHE A 143 -14.41 15.20 2.17
N PHE A 144 -14.80 13.97 2.48
CA PHE A 144 -15.10 12.93 1.49
C PHE A 144 -16.54 12.48 1.67
N GLU A 145 -17.29 12.38 0.58
CA GLU A 145 -18.65 11.84 0.56
C GLU A 145 -18.62 10.31 0.74
N HIS A 146 -17.67 9.65 0.07
CA HIS A 146 -17.56 8.19 0.10
C HIS A 146 -16.12 7.71 0.29
N ILE A 147 -15.94 6.73 1.17
CA ILE A 147 -14.66 6.03 1.35
C ILE A 147 -14.95 4.53 1.32
N TYR A 148 -14.48 3.86 0.27
CA TYR A 148 -14.61 2.42 0.08
C TYR A 148 -13.29 1.72 0.39
N PHE A 149 -13.36 0.59 1.09
CA PHE A 149 -12.23 -0.33 1.23
C PHE A 149 -12.48 -1.55 0.33
N ALA A 150 -11.90 -1.53 -0.87
CA ALA A 150 -11.95 -2.64 -1.83
C ALA A 150 -10.87 -3.66 -1.45
N ILE A 151 -11.21 -4.55 -0.51
CA ILE A 151 -10.31 -5.58 -0.01
C ILE A 151 -10.74 -6.93 -0.58
N ILE A 152 -9.91 -7.50 -1.44
CA ILE A 152 -10.10 -8.82 -2.03
C ILE A 152 -9.28 -9.81 -1.23
N ASP A 153 -9.89 -10.93 -0.81
CA ASP A 153 -9.17 -12.04 -0.22
C ASP A 153 -8.40 -12.78 -1.33
N ASP A 154 -7.08 -12.84 -1.21
CA ASP A 154 -6.19 -13.54 -2.15
C ASP A 154 -5.42 -14.66 -1.42
N HIS A 155 -4.42 -15.23 -2.10
CA HIS A 155 -3.55 -16.26 -1.53
C HIS A 155 -2.72 -15.80 -0.32
N ASN A 156 -2.71 -14.50 0.01
CA ASN A 156 -2.06 -13.94 1.21
C ASN A 156 -3.02 -13.80 2.39
N THR A 157 -4.30 -14.12 2.24
CA THR A 157 -5.28 -14.15 3.33
C THR A 157 -5.14 -15.44 4.13
N GLY A 158 -5.02 -15.35 5.46
CA GLY A 158 -5.04 -16.51 6.37
C GLY A 158 -3.72 -17.25 6.54
N LEU A 159 -2.59 -16.69 6.07
CA LEU A 159 -1.25 -17.25 6.29
C LEU A 159 -0.73 -16.98 7.71
N ASP A 160 0.37 -17.62 8.14
CA ASP A 160 0.94 -17.50 9.50
C ASP A 160 1.19 -16.05 9.95
N PHE A 161 1.45 -15.13 9.00
CA PHE A 161 1.67 -13.70 9.25
C PHE A 161 0.39 -12.84 9.14
N ASN A 162 -0.72 -13.43 8.74
CA ASN A 162 -2.06 -12.84 8.66
C ASN A 162 -3.16 -13.86 9.04
N PRO A 163 -3.12 -14.44 10.27
CA PRO A 163 -3.94 -15.59 10.63
C PRO A 163 -5.44 -15.26 10.69
N ASN A 164 -5.78 -14.00 10.93
CA ASN A 164 -7.17 -13.53 10.97
C ASN A 164 -7.66 -13.01 9.62
N GLY A 165 -6.82 -13.03 8.60
CA GLY A 165 -7.13 -12.49 7.28
C GLY A 165 -7.33 -10.97 7.28
N ASN A 166 -7.95 -10.48 6.21
CA ASN A 166 -8.29 -9.08 6.08
C ASN A 166 -9.27 -8.64 7.17
N TYR A 167 -9.15 -7.39 7.61
CA TYR A 167 -10.06 -6.80 8.60
C TYR A 167 -11.47 -6.70 8.01
N ARG A 168 -12.44 -7.36 8.66
CA ARG A 168 -13.87 -7.34 8.30
C ARG A 168 -14.65 -6.38 9.17
#